data_AF-A0AAW2ZYR5-F1
#
_entry.id   AF-A0AAW2ZYR5-F1
#
_cell.length_a   1.000
_cell.length_b   1.000
_cell.length_c   1.000
_cell.angle_alpha   90.00
_cell.angle_beta   90.00
_cell.angle_gamma   90.00
#
_symmetry.space_group_name_H-M   'P 1'
#
loop_
_entity.id
_entity.type
_entity.pdbx_description
1 polymer ?
#
loop_
_entity_poly.entity_id
_entity_poly.type
_entity_poly.pdbx_seq_one_letter_code
_entity_poly.pdbx_strand_id
1 'polypeptide(L)'
;MAMSAPLTSAADITEGTEDDMALRFLNHCLSNAVQVHYLVTSSLQGGDWQTSTLLGAEAQAYMRALLAAYASSSTFRRRLVSGDSLHYLQCLTDEATRTDFVRVAAAPSFSFASS
;
A
#
# COMPACT_ATOMS: atom_id res chain seq x y z
N MET A 1 -36.28 3.05 36.97
CA MET A 1 -35.76 1.96 36.15
C MET A 1 -34.96 2.57 35.01
N ALA A 2 -33.63 2.48 35.07
CA ALA A 2 -32.74 2.93 34.02
C ALA A 2 -32.53 1.78 33.03
N MET A 3 -32.90 1.97 31.76
CA MET A 3 -32.49 1.08 30.68
C MET A 3 -31.21 1.66 30.08
N SER A 4 -30.08 1.05 30.42
CA SER A 4 -28.80 1.34 29.79
C SER A 4 -28.83 0.80 28.36
N ALA A 5 -28.84 1.69 27.37
CA ALA A 5 -28.56 1.33 25.99
C ALA A 5 -27.07 0.96 25.87
N PRO A 6 -26.71 -0.08 25.09
CA PRO A 6 -25.31 -0.36 24.82
C PRO A 6 -24.78 0.73 23.88
N LEU A 7 -23.84 1.54 24.34
CA LEU A 7 -22.99 2.32 23.45
C LEU A 7 -22.00 1.36 22.79
N THR A 8 -22.36 0.84 21.63
CA THR A 8 -21.39 0.22 20.73
C THR A 8 -20.47 1.34 20.25
N SER A 9 -19.21 1.29 20.70
CA SER A 9 -18.19 2.28 20.40
C SER A 9 -17.94 2.31 18.88
N ALA A 10 -18.38 3.36 18.20
CA ALA A 10 -18.15 3.55 16.76
C ALA A 10 -16.65 3.61 16.39
N ALA A 11 -15.78 3.87 17.37
CA ALA A 11 -14.33 3.86 17.21
C ALA A 11 -13.78 2.45 16.91
N ASP A 12 -14.34 1.40 17.52
CA ASP A 12 -13.85 0.02 17.41
C ASP A 12 -14.14 -0.58 16.01
N ILE A 13 -15.26 -0.17 15.40
CA ILE A 13 -15.67 -0.63 14.08
C ILE A 13 -14.78 -0.01 12.99
N THR A 14 -14.33 1.23 13.19
CA THR A 14 -13.55 1.99 12.19
C THR A 14 -12.12 1.46 12.08
N GLU A 15 -11.48 1.20 13.23
CA GLU A 15 -10.09 0.73 13.32
C GLU A 15 -9.90 -0.64 12.63
N GLY A 16 -10.85 -1.57 12.79
CA GLY A 16 -10.84 -2.86 12.11
C GLY A 16 -10.98 -2.75 10.58
N THR A 17 -11.83 -1.84 10.09
CA THR A 17 -11.98 -1.63 8.63
C THR A 17 -10.76 -1.02 7.98
N GLU A 18 -10.09 -0.06 8.62
CA GLU A 18 -8.90 0.58 8.05
C GLU A 18 -7.72 -0.39 7.98
N ASP A 19 -7.52 -1.19 9.03
CA ASP A 19 -6.53 -2.26 9.05
C ASP A 19 -6.79 -3.32 7.97
N ASP A 20 -8.05 -3.70 7.76
CA ASP A 20 -8.42 -4.68 6.73
C ASP A 20 -8.26 -4.10 5.31
N MET A 21 -8.54 -2.81 5.10
CA MET A 21 -8.27 -2.14 3.82
C MET A 21 -6.77 -2.05 3.54
N ALA A 22 -5.98 -1.67 4.53
CA ALA A 22 -4.52 -1.60 4.44
C ALA A 22 -3.91 -2.97 4.10
N LEU A 23 -4.36 -4.02 4.81
CA LEU A 23 -3.89 -5.37 4.56
C LEU A 23 -4.26 -5.84 3.15
N ARG A 24 -5.48 -5.56 2.70
CA ARG A 24 -5.92 -5.89 1.34
C ARG A 24 -5.10 -5.16 0.29
N PHE A 25 -4.79 -3.88 0.50
CA PHE A 25 -3.91 -3.13 -0.40
C PHE A 25 -2.53 -3.79 -0.50
N LEU A 26 -1.90 -4.10 0.64
CA LEU A 26 -0.56 -4.72 0.66
C LEU A 26 -0.56 -6.11 -0.01
N ASN A 27 -1.53 -6.94 0.34
CA ASN A 27 -1.62 -8.31 -0.17
C ASN A 27 -2.12 -8.41 -1.60
N HIS A 28 -2.85 -7.42 -2.10
CA HIS A 28 -3.34 -7.43 -3.47
C HIS A 28 -2.41 -6.66 -4.40
N CYS A 29 -2.20 -5.38 -4.12
CA CYS A 29 -1.49 -4.47 -5.02
C CYS A 29 0.04 -4.61 -4.94
N LEU A 30 0.57 -5.07 -3.80
CA LEU A 30 2.01 -5.15 -3.55
C LEU A 30 2.49 -6.59 -3.33
N SER A 31 1.72 -7.61 -3.71
CA SER A 31 2.11 -9.02 -3.48
C SER A 31 3.23 -9.51 -4.40
N ASN A 32 3.35 -8.95 -5.60
CA ASN A 32 4.37 -9.32 -6.59
C ASN A 32 4.54 -8.21 -7.64
N ALA A 33 5.56 -8.34 -8.48
CA ALA A 33 5.88 -7.36 -9.52
C ALA A 33 4.73 -7.09 -10.50
N VAL A 34 3.93 -8.11 -10.85
CA VAL A 34 2.78 -7.96 -11.76
C VAL A 34 1.72 -7.03 -11.15
N GLN A 35 1.39 -7.23 -9.89
CA GLN A 35 0.39 -6.40 -9.20
C GLN A 35 0.88 -4.97 -9.01
N VAL A 36 2.18 -4.81 -8.71
CA VAL A 36 2.80 -3.48 -8.62
C VAL A 36 2.77 -2.77 -9.98
N HIS A 37 3.05 -3.48 -11.07
CA HIS A 37 2.91 -2.92 -12.43
C HIS A 37 1.47 -2.43 -12.68
N TYR A 38 0.47 -3.23 -12.33
CA TYR A 38 -0.94 -2.82 -12.46
C TYR A 38 -1.30 -1.62 -11.59
N LEU A 39 -0.85 -1.60 -10.33
CA LEU A 39 -1.04 -0.46 -9.44
C LEU A 39 -0.44 0.81 -10.05
N VAL A 40 0.81 0.76 -10.49
CA VAL A 40 1.50 1.91 -11.06
C VAL A 40 0.83 2.37 -12.36
N THR A 41 0.55 1.47 -13.29
CA THR A 41 -0.11 1.84 -14.56
C THR A 41 -1.51 2.42 -14.35
N SER A 42 -2.29 1.88 -13.41
CA SER A 42 -3.61 2.42 -13.05
C SER A 42 -3.57 3.80 -12.38
N SER A 43 -2.43 4.16 -11.79
CA SER A 43 -2.24 5.46 -11.12
C SER A 43 -1.90 6.60 -12.08
N LEU A 44 -1.55 6.30 -13.34
CA LEU A 44 -1.09 7.30 -14.30
C LEU A 44 -2.25 8.12 -14.86
N GLN A 45 -2.12 9.44 -14.86
CA GLN A 45 -3.09 10.36 -15.46
C GLN A 45 -2.59 10.82 -16.82
N GLY A 46 -3.00 10.13 -17.90
CA GLY A 46 -2.58 10.46 -19.26
C GLY A 46 -1.33 9.71 -19.75
N GLY A 47 -0.98 8.60 -19.10
CA GLY A 47 0.04 7.66 -19.58
C GLY A 47 1.50 8.06 -19.30
N ASP A 48 1.72 9.20 -18.65
CA ASP A 48 3.04 9.63 -18.19
C ASP A 48 3.25 9.24 -16.71
N TRP A 49 4.40 8.64 -16.39
CA TRP A 49 4.78 8.28 -15.03
C TRP A 49 4.81 9.48 -14.08
N GLN A 50 5.10 10.69 -14.58
CA GLN A 50 5.13 11.93 -13.78
C GLN A 50 3.77 12.29 -13.20
N THR A 51 2.71 11.84 -13.84
CA THR A 51 1.31 12.12 -13.47
C THR A 51 0.73 11.07 -12.52
N SER A 52 1.55 10.13 -12.07
CA SER A 52 1.14 9.08 -11.15
C SER A 52 0.60 9.67 -9.85
N THR A 53 -0.63 9.29 -9.46
CA THR A 53 -1.20 9.65 -8.16
C THR A 53 -0.39 9.11 -6.98
N LEU A 54 0.43 8.07 -7.19
CA LEU A 54 1.31 7.51 -6.16
C LEU A 54 2.43 8.47 -5.75
N LEU A 55 2.82 9.41 -6.62
CA LEU A 55 3.79 10.46 -6.30
C LEU A 55 3.17 11.62 -5.50
N GLY A 56 1.84 11.66 -5.40
CA GLY A 56 1.09 12.68 -4.66
C GLY A 56 1.38 12.64 -3.16
N ALA A 57 1.35 13.82 -2.53
CA ALA A 57 1.70 13.97 -1.11
C ALA A 57 0.84 13.11 -0.18
N GLU A 58 -0.47 13.00 -0.46
CA GLU A 58 -1.41 12.19 0.33
C GLU A 58 -1.11 10.69 0.21
N ALA A 59 -0.91 10.20 -1.01
CA ALA A 59 -0.55 8.80 -1.24
C ALA A 59 0.79 8.44 -0.57
N GLN A 60 1.78 9.33 -0.64
CA GLN A 60 3.07 9.15 0.01
C GLN A 60 2.96 9.14 1.53
N ALA A 61 2.14 10.01 2.11
CA ALA A 61 1.89 10.02 3.56
C ALA A 61 1.25 8.70 4.01
N TYR A 62 0.22 8.24 3.29
CA TYR A 62 -0.45 6.97 3.56
C TYR A 62 0.50 5.78 3.47
N MET A 63 1.25 5.65 2.37
CA MET A 63 2.18 4.54 2.17
C MET A 63 3.31 4.51 3.20
N ARG A 64 3.82 5.68 3.63
CA ARG A 64 4.83 5.75 4.71
C ARG A 64 4.26 5.36 6.06
N ALA A 65 3.03 5.76 6.37
CA ALA A 65 2.35 5.34 7.59
C ALA A 65 2.17 3.82 7.63
N LEU A 66 1.76 3.21 6.50
CA LEU A 66 1.70 1.76 6.37
C LEU A 66 3.07 1.09 6.58
N LEU A 67 4.12 1.62 5.96
CA LEU A 67 5.47 1.07 6.10
C LEU A 67 5.93 1.08 7.56
N ALA A 68 5.70 2.19 8.27
CA ALA A 68 6.05 2.30 9.69
C ALA A 68 5.25 1.32 10.57
N ALA A 69 3.94 1.19 10.33
CA ALA A 69 3.08 0.27 11.08
C ALA A 69 3.49 -1.20 10.88
N TYR A 70 3.76 -1.61 9.65
CA TYR A 70 4.14 -2.99 9.35
C TYR A 70 5.61 -3.28 9.69
N ALA A 71 6.53 -2.32 9.58
CA ALA A 71 7.92 -2.52 10.00
C ALA A 71 8.05 -2.75 11.52
N SER A 72 7.22 -2.05 12.31
CA SER A 72 7.27 -2.11 13.78
C SER A 72 6.53 -3.32 14.39
N SER A 73 5.66 -4.01 13.63
CA SER A 73 4.82 -5.10 14.14
C SER A 73 5.07 -6.43 13.44
N SER A 74 5.58 -7.42 14.17
CA SER A 74 5.70 -8.80 13.67
C SER A 74 4.35 -9.48 13.45
N THR A 75 3.31 -9.07 14.17
CA THR A 75 1.94 -9.58 13.99
C THR A 75 1.35 -9.11 12.67
N PHE A 76 1.53 -7.84 12.29
CA PHE A 76 1.08 -7.35 10.98
C PHE A 76 1.87 -7.98 9.85
N ARG A 77 3.20 -8.13 9.99
CA ARG A 77 4.02 -8.82 8.98
C ARG A 77 3.58 -10.26 8.72
N ARG A 78 3.16 -10.99 9.75
CA ARG A 78 2.66 -12.36 9.61
C ARG A 78 1.34 -12.46 8.83
N ARG A 79 0.60 -11.36 8.68
CA ARG A 79 -0.63 -11.32 7.87
C ARG A 79 -0.34 -11.08 6.37
N LEU A 80 0.89 -10.73 6.02
CA LEU A 80 1.26 -10.49 4.62
C LEU A 80 1.38 -11.82 3.85
N VAL A 81 0.84 -11.83 2.64
CA VAL A 81 0.90 -12.98 1.73
C VAL A 81 2.29 -13.11 1.11
N SER A 82 2.99 -11.98 0.91
CA SER A 82 4.32 -11.93 0.31
C SER A 82 5.29 -11.16 1.20
N GLY A 83 6.51 -11.68 1.34
CA GLY A 83 7.60 -10.96 2.00
C GLY A 83 8.03 -9.71 1.23
N ASP A 84 7.79 -9.67 -0.08
CA ASP A 84 8.20 -8.58 -0.96
C ASP A 84 7.28 -7.36 -0.85
N SER A 85 6.10 -7.49 -0.23
CA SER A 85 5.15 -6.38 -0.12
C SER A 85 5.72 -5.17 0.59
N LEU A 86 6.54 -5.38 1.63
CA LEU A 86 7.22 -4.27 2.30
C LEU A 86 8.39 -3.73 1.50
N HIS A 87 9.06 -4.57 0.71
CA HIS A 87 10.12 -4.12 -0.19
C HIS A 87 9.56 -3.17 -1.26
N TYR A 88 8.46 -3.55 -1.94
CA TYR A 88 7.81 -2.68 -2.91
C TYR A 88 7.25 -1.40 -2.28
N LEU A 89 6.66 -1.49 -1.08
CA LEU A 89 6.21 -0.31 -0.35
C LEU A 89 7.37 0.63 0.01
N GLN A 90 8.52 0.07 0.39
CA GLN A 90 9.73 0.86 0.64
C GLN A 90 10.21 1.54 -0.63
N CYS A 91 10.29 0.85 -1.76
CA CYS A 91 10.66 1.45 -3.05
C CYS A 91 9.70 2.57 -3.48
N LEU A 92 8.40 2.44 -3.19
CA LEU A 92 7.39 3.45 -3.50
C LEU A 92 7.44 4.69 -2.58
N THR A 93 8.09 4.60 -1.42
CA THR A 93 8.08 5.66 -0.39
C THR A 93 9.42 6.34 -0.17
N ASP A 94 10.53 5.67 -0.53
CA ASP A 94 11.88 6.21 -0.46
C ASP A 94 12.03 7.36 -1.47
N GLU A 95 12.33 8.56 -0.95
CA GLU A 95 12.44 9.76 -1.77
C GLU A 95 13.57 9.68 -2.81
N ALA A 96 14.62 8.90 -2.53
CA ALA A 96 15.74 8.74 -3.45
C ALA A 96 15.38 7.87 -4.65
N THR A 97 14.47 6.90 -4.49
CA THR A 97 14.22 5.88 -5.53
C THR A 97 12.79 5.87 -6.08
N ARG A 98 11.80 6.46 -5.40
CA ARG A 98 10.38 6.31 -5.75
C ARG A 98 10.05 6.73 -7.18
N THR A 99 10.67 7.81 -7.66
CA THR A 99 10.43 8.36 -8.98
C THR A 99 10.89 7.38 -10.06
N ASP A 100 12.11 6.86 -9.92
CA ASP A 100 12.66 5.86 -10.83
C ASP A 100 11.92 4.53 -10.72
N PHE A 101 11.51 4.14 -9.51
CA PHE A 101 10.74 2.93 -9.30
C PHE A 101 9.39 3.01 -10.00
N VAL A 102 8.63 4.10 -9.85
CA VAL A 102 7.37 4.33 -10.58
C VAL A 102 7.59 4.30 -12.08
N ARG A 103 8.66 4.95 -12.58
CA ARG A 103 8.99 4.91 -14.02
C ARG A 103 9.26 3.49 -14.52
N VAL A 104 10.05 2.72 -13.79
CA VAL A 104 10.44 1.34 -14.17
C VAL A 104 9.25 0.38 -14.03
N ALA A 105 8.46 0.51 -12.96
CA ALA A 105 7.27 -0.29 -12.72
C ALA A 105 6.15 -0.03 -13.72
N ALA A 106 6.11 1.15 -14.36
CA ALA A 106 5.19 1.43 -15.47
C ALA A 106 5.54 0.65 -16.75
N ALA A 107 6.76 0.12 -16.88
CA ALA A 107 7.17 -0.63 -18.07
C ALA A 107 6.57 -2.05 -18.09
N PRO A 108 6.08 -2.55 -19.25
CA PRO A 108 5.51 -3.90 -19.36
C PRO A 108 6.49 -5.03 -18.95
N SER A 109 7.79 -4.80 -19.08
CA SER A 109 8.83 -5.77 -18.72
C SER A 109 9.02 -5.95 -17.21
N PHE A 110 8.51 -5.03 -16.39
CA PHE A 110 8.67 -5.07 -14.94
C PHE A 110 8.12 -6.36 -14.31
N SER A 111 6.97 -6.80 -14.82
CA SER A 111 6.27 -8.03 -14.42
C SER A 111 7.12 -9.30 -14.53
N PHE A 112 8.17 -9.28 -15.35
CA PHE A 112 9.05 -10.43 -15.61
C PHE A 112 10.39 -10.34 -14.87
N ALA A 113 10.73 -9.18 -14.30
CA ALA A 113 12.03 -8.94 -13.66
C ALA A 113 12.20 -9.66 -12.31
N SER A 114 11.14 -10.28 -11.79
CA SER A 114 11.12 -10.96 -10.49
C SER A 114 11.16 -12.51 -10.59
N SER A 115 11.58 -13.05 -11.75
CA SER A 115 11.67 -14.50 -12.01
C SER A 115 13.01 -15.10 -11.56
#